data_AF-A0A1V5N9C6-F1
#
_entry.id   AF-A0A1V5N9C6-F1
#
_cell.length_a   1.000
_cell.length_b   1.000
_cell.length_c   1.000
_cell.angle_alpha   90.00
_cell.angle_beta   90.00
_cell.angle_gamma   90.00
#
_symmetry.space_group_name_H-M   'P 1'
#
loop_
_entity.id
_entity.type
_entity.pdbx_description
1 polymer ?
#
loop_
_entity_poly.entity_id
_entity_poly.type
_entity_poly.pdbx_seq_one_letter_code
_entity_poly.pdbx_strand_id
1 'polypeptide(L)'
;MLTNQKLKPAEPYQTRPDQDSQTKPTRQGQFDFDRPLFRNSDTSQKAGIHIQKMLGKKLRAKIYYYLKAYGPKTNEELAEDLHIKYITVTPRISELVELKLVLDSGQRRPTSSGRQAIVWKAV
;
A
#
# COMPACT_ATOMS: atom_id res chain seq x y z
N MET A 1 13.77 66.31 11.55
CA MET A 1 14.71 65.93 10.48
C MET A 1 15.30 64.57 10.80
N LEU A 2 15.47 63.73 9.77
CA LEU A 2 16.27 62.50 9.74
C LEU A 2 17.60 62.65 10.50
N THR A 3 18.05 61.61 11.21
CA THR A 3 19.21 60.82 10.76
C THR A 3 19.34 59.48 11.49
N ASN A 4 19.58 58.45 10.68
CA ASN A 4 19.92 57.08 11.03
C ASN A 4 21.20 56.99 11.86
N GLN A 5 21.30 56.01 12.77
CA GLN A 5 22.58 55.37 13.02
C GLN A 5 22.44 53.86 13.30
N LYS A 6 23.18 53.10 12.48
CA LYS A 6 23.21 51.64 12.35
C LYS A 6 23.66 50.96 13.64
N LEU A 7 22.88 49.99 14.11
CA LEU A 7 23.32 49.03 15.13
C LEU A 7 24.27 48.01 14.47
N LYS A 8 25.48 47.88 15.05
CA LYS A 8 26.55 46.95 14.63
C LYS A 8 26.25 45.51 15.07
N PRO A 9 26.76 44.51 14.33
CA PRO A 9 26.49 43.10 14.59
C PRO A 9 27.27 42.61 15.82
N ALA A 10 26.58 41.99 16.79
CA ALA A 10 27.21 41.34 17.93
C ALA A 10 27.67 39.92 17.57
N GLU A 11 28.89 39.59 18.00
CA GLU A 11 29.63 38.38 17.67
C GLU A 11 29.02 37.09 18.26
N PRO A 12 29.18 35.94 17.59
CA PRO A 12 28.62 34.67 18.02
C PRO A 12 29.32 34.11 19.27
N TYR A 13 28.52 33.71 20.25
CA TYR A 13 28.93 33.05 21.50
C TYR A 13 29.60 31.69 21.20
N GLN A 14 30.81 31.47 21.71
CA GLN A 14 31.53 30.19 21.63
C GLN A 14 31.03 29.22 22.74
N THR A 15 30.50 28.06 22.37
CA THR A 15 30.08 26.98 23.28
C THR A 15 31.17 25.91 23.44
N ARG A 16 31.40 25.44 24.68
CA ARG A 16 32.21 24.25 25.03
C ARG A 16 31.50 22.96 24.55
N PRO A 17 32.23 21.86 24.32
CA PRO A 17 31.72 20.73 23.55
C PRO A 17 30.95 19.73 24.45
N ASP A 18 29.63 19.73 24.30
CA ASP A 18 28.77 18.61 24.70
C ASP A 18 28.42 17.83 23.43
N GLN A 19 29.01 16.64 23.25
CA GLN A 19 28.68 15.78 22.11
C GLN A 19 27.36 15.04 22.36
N ASP A 20 26.44 15.27 21.41
CA ASP A 20 25.24 14.51 21.08
C ASP A 20 24.02 14.65 21.99
N SER A 21 23.46 15.87 21.99
CA SER A 21 22.03 16.10 22.18
C SER A 21 21.48 17.01 21.06
N GLN A 22 21.06 16.41 19.95
CA GLN A 22 20.48 17.16 18.83
C GLN A 22 19.06 17.68 19.15
N THR A 23 18.88 18.94 18.75
CA THR A 23 17.78 19.87 18.92
C THR A 23 16.56 19.60 18.03
N LYS A 24 15.41 20.17 18.43
CA LYS A 24 14.19 20.34 17.61
C LYS A 24 14.48 21.23 16.38
N PRO A 25 13.92 20.95 15.19
CA PRO A 25 13.95 21.91 14.08
C PRO A 25 12.62 22.66 13.89
N THR A 26 12.72 23.99 13.76
CA THR A 26 11.65 24.91 13.31
C THR A 26 11.96 25.36 11.88
N ARG A 27 11.13 24.87 10.94
CA ARG A 27 10.74 25.35 9.58
C ARG A 27 11.72 26.16 8.70
N GLN A 28 12.40 25.45 7.81
CA GLN A 28 12.25 25.56 6.34
C GLN A 28 12.50 24.15 5.77
N GLY A 29 11.46 23.57 5.16
CA GLY A 29 11.29 22.12 5.04
C GLY A 29 12.21 21.45 4.03
N GLN A 30 13.44 21.16 4.44
CA GLN A 30 14.27 20.14 3.83
C GLN A 30 13.63 18.78 4.19
N PHE A 31 12.92 18.16 3.25
CA PHE A 31 12.56 16.74 3.38
C PHE A 31 13.85 15.95 3.24
N ASP A 32 14.34 15.35 4.32
CA ASP A 32 15.44 14.39 4.28
C ASP A 32 14.92 13.12 3.57
N PHE A 33 15.08 13.08 2.24
CA PHE A 33 14.69 11.94 1.39
C PHE A 33 15.51 10.66 1.67
N ASP A 34 16.60 10.77 2.43
CA ASP A 34 17.54 9.68 2.71
C ASP A 34 17.29 8.93 4.03
N ARG A 35 16.22 9.24 4.76
CA ARG A 35 15.86 8.45 5.94
C ARG A 35 15.11 7.19 5.51
N PRO A 36 15.66 5.96 5.66
CA PRO A 36 14.90 4.76 5.39
C PRO A 36 13.70 4.68 6.35
N LEU A 37 12.49 4.83 5.80
CA LEU A 37 11.19 4.82 6.48
C LEU A 37 10.79 3.46 7.08
N PHE A 38 11.72 2.51 7.22
CA PHE A 38 11.35 1.14 7.58
C PHE A 38 11.98 0.76 8.91
N ARG A 39 11.16 0.84 9.96
CA ARG A 39 11.41 0.14 11.21
C ARG A 39 11.14 -1.33 10.93
N ASN A 40 12.16 -2.05 10.44
CA ASN A 40 12.12 -3.48 10.15
C ASN A 40 11.91 -4.25 11.47
N SER A 41 10.68 -4.33 11.98
CA SER A 41 10.35 -5.31 13.00
C SER A 41 9.99 -6.61 12.30
N ASP A 42 10.94 -7.54 12.33
CA ASP A 42 10.80 -8.94 11.86
C ASP A 42 9.52 -9.60 12.43
N THR A 43 9.08 -9.17 13.61
CA THR A 43 7.82 -9.58 14.25
C THR A 43 6.57 -9.04 13.57
N SER A 44 6.59 -7.82 13.01
CA SER A 44 5.47 -7.24 12.25
C SER A 44 5.37 -7.81 10.83
N GLN A 45 6.51 -8.10 10.20
CA GLN A 45 6.53 -8.77 8.90
C GLN A 45 6.05 -10.23 9.00
N LYS A 46 6.54 -11.00 9.98
CA LYS A 46 6.07 -12.38 10.21
C LYS A 46 4.60 -12.42 10.61
N ALA A 47 4.15 -11.52 11.47
CA ALA A 47 2.72 -11.37 11.80
C ALA A 47 1.91 -10.98 10.56
N GLY A 48 2.40 -10.05 9.75
CA GLY A 48 1.80 -9.63 8.50
C GLY A 48 1.65 -10.77 7.50
N ILE A 49 2.70 -11.59 7.30
CA ILE A 49 2.69 -12.76 6.43
C ILE A 49 1.70 -13.81 6.96
N HIS A 50 1.69 -14.07 8.27
CA HIS A 50 0.78 -15.04 8.87
C HIS A 50 -0.69 -14.61 8.73
N ILE A 51 -0.99 -13.34 9.04
CA ILE A 51 -2.31 -12.73 8.87
C ILE A 51 -2.71 -12.75 7.39
N GLN A 52 -1.80 -12.40 6.47
CA GLN A 52 -2.06 -12.41 5.03
C GLN A 52 -2.31 -13.82 4.49
N LYS A 53 -1.66 -14.85 5.05
CA LYS A 53 -1.88 -16.26 4.70
C LYS A 53 -3.23 -16.76 5.22
N MET A 54 -3.59 -16.44 6.47
CA MET A 54 -4.88 -16.78 7.06
C MET A 54 -6.04 -16.05 6.36
N LEU A 55 -5.92 -14.73 6.23
CA LEU A 55 -6.90 -13.89 5.53
C LEU A 55 -7.02 -14.33 4.07
N GLY A 56 -5.91 -14.68 3.43
CA GLY A 56 -5.87 -15.22 2.08
C GLY A 56 -6.66 -16.52 1.90
N LYS A 57 -6.65 -17.43 2.88
CA LYS A 57 -7.48 -18.65 2.85
C LYS A 57 -8.97 -18.30 2.89
N LYS A 58 -9.39 -17.42 3.81
CA LYS A 58 -10.80 -17.00 3.95
C LYS A 58 -11.29 -16.24 2.71
N LEU A 59 -10.48 -15.32 2.20
CA LEU A 59 -10.84 -14.52 1.02
C LEU A 59 -10.92 -15.35 -0.25
N ARG A 60 -10.01 -16.31 -0.46
CA ARG A 60 -10.08 -17.26 -1.58
C ARG A 60 -11.37 -18.04 -1.57
N ALA A 61 -11.71 -18.61 -0.41
CA ALA A 61 -12.97 -19.34 -0.25
C ALA A 61 -14.16 -18.43 -0.58
N LYS A 62 -14.18 -17.20 -0.07
CA LYS A 62 -15.23 -16.21 -0.36
C LYS A 62 -15.36 -15.92 -1.86
N ILE A 63 -14.24 -15.67 -2.56
CA ILE A 63 -14.21 -15.41 -4.01
C ILE A 63 -14.75 -16.62 -4.78
N TYR A 64 -14.29 -17.83 -4.45
CA TYR A 64 -14.74 -19.05 -5.11
C TYR A 64 -16.24 -19.29 -4.92
N TYR A 65 -16.75 -19.19 -3.69
CA TYR A 65 -18.19 -19.33 -3.43
C TYR A 65 -19.00 -18.25 -4.12
N TYR A 66 -18.49 -17.02 -4.20
CA TYR A 66 -19.14 -15.94 -4.92
C TYR A 66 -19.25 -16.24 -6.41
N LEU A 67 -18.16 -16.66 -7.06
CA LEU A 67 -18.16 -17.07 -8.47
C LEU A 67 -19.10 -18.25 -8.73
N LYS A 68 -19.22 -19.18 -7.77
CA LYS A 68 -20.14 -20.31 -7.86
C LYS A 68 -21.61 -19.89 -7.74
N ALA A 69 -21.91 -18.89 -6.91
CA ALA A 69 -23.27 -18.42 -6.66
C ALA A 69 -23.78 -17.44 -7.72
N TYR A 70 -22.94 -16.49 -8.14
CA TYR A 70 -23.32 -15.38 -9.04
C TYR A 70 -22.80 -15.55 -10.47
N GLY A 71 -22.00 -16.58 -10.72
CA GLY A 71 -21.47 -16.89 -12.04
C GLY A 71 -20.18 -16.14 -12.40
N PRO A 72 -19.80 -16.15 -13.69
CA PRO A 72 -18.50 -15.66 -14.13
C PRO A 72 -18.33 -14.14 -14.00
N LYS A 73 -17.21 -13.70 -13.44
CA LYS A 73 -16.94 -12.28 -13.13
C LYS A 73 -15.49 -11.90 -13.42
N THR A 74 -15.25 -10.62 -13.69
CA THR A 74 -13.88 -10.07 -13.79
C THR A 74 -13.29 -9.78 -12.41
N ASN A 75 -11.98 -9.55 -12.35
CA ASN A 75 -11.30 -9.14 -11.11
C ASN A 75 -11.83 -7.82 -10.54
N GLU A 76 -12.23 -6.89 -11.41
CA GLU A 76 -12.77 -5.59 -11.01
C GLU A 76 -14.18 -5.73 -10.44
N GLU A 77 -15.05 -6.49 -11.11
CA GLU A 77 -16.39 -6.77 -10.60
C GLU A 77 -16.34 -7.52 -9.27
N LEU A 78 -15.43 -8.49 -9.12
CA LEU A 78 -15.22 -9.17 -7.84
C LEU A 78 -14.73 -8.22 -6.73
N ALA A 79 -13.90 -7.24 -7.08
CA ALA A 79 -13.41 -6.24 -6.15
C ALA A 79 -14.57 -5.35 -5.66
N GLU A 80 -15.42 -4.90 -6.59
CA GLU A 80 -16.60 -4.09 -6.31
C GLU A 80 -17.65 -4.88 -5.52
N ASP A 81 -18.08 -6.04 -6.01
CA ASP A 81 -19.12 -6.87 -5.42
C ASP A 81 -18.74 -7.31 -3.98
N LEU A 82 -17.48 -7.71 -3.76
CA LEU A 82 -17.02 -8.17 -2.45
C LEU A 82 -16.54 -7.04 -1.53
N HIS A 83 -16.49 -5.80 -2.04
CA HIS A 83 -15.94 -4.61 -1.37
C HIS A 83 -14.49 -4.81 -0.90
N ILE A 84 -13.67 -5.38 -1.79
CA ILE A 84 -12.26 -5.70 -1.53
C ILE A 84 -11.40 -4.95 -2.54
N LYS A 85 -10.21 -4.50 -2.15
CA LYS A 85 -9.27 -3.87 -3.10
C LYS A 85 -8.91 -4.82 -4.24
N TYR A 86 -8.89 -4.31 -5.46
CA TYR A 86 -8.48 -5.05 -6.66
C TYR A 86 -7.15 -5.79 -6.50
N ILE A 87 -6.14 -5.13 -5.92
CA ILE A 87 -4.80 -5.70 -5.67
C ILE A 87 -4.83 -6.94 -4.75
N THR A 88 -5.88 -7.07 -3.94
CA THR A 88 -6.09 -8.23 -3.08
C THR A 88 -6.76 -9.37 -3.83
N VAL A 89 -7.58 -9.10 -4.85
CA VAL A 89 -8.32 -10.12 -5.63
C VAL A 89 -7.39 -10.86 -6.58
N THR A 90 -6.54 -10.14 -7.33
CA THR A 90 -5.66 -10.68 -8.36
C THR A 90 -4.80 -11.87 -7.91
N PRO A 91 -4.02 -11.81 -6.80
CA PRO A 91 -3.23 -12.95 -6.37
C PRO A 91 -4.10 -14.13 -5.92
N ARG A 92 -5.31 -13.87 -5.40
CA ARG A 92 -6.22 -14.93 -4.92
C ARG A 92 -6.88 -15.68 -6.07
N ILE A 93 -7.17 -14.99 -7.17
CA ILE A 93 -7.59 -15.62 -8.42
C ILE A 93 -6.45 -16.49 -8.97
N SER A 94 -5.22 -15.98 -9.03
CA SER A 94 -4.06 -16.79 -9.46
C SER A 94 -3.92 -18.08 -8.64
N GLU A 95 -4.01 -17.97 -7.32
CA GLU A 95 -3.99 -19.13 -6.42
C GLU A 95 -5.16 -20.11 -6.69
N LEU A 96 -6.36 -19.61 -7.02
CA LEU A 96 -7.51 -20.47 -7.35
C LEU A 96 -7.37 -21.15 -8.72
N VAL A 97 -6.73 -20.48 -9.68
CA VAL A 97 -6.40 -21.03 -11.00
C VAL A 97 -5.34 -22.13 -10.88
N GLU A 98 -4.29 -21.91 -10.08
CA GLU A 98 -3.27 -22.93 -9.77
C GLU A 98 -3.90 -24.17 -9.12
N LEU A 99 -4.90 -23.97 -8.24
CA LEU A 99 -5.66 -25.04 -7.62
C LEU A 99 -6.72 -25.68 -8.55
N LYS A 100 -6.85 -25.22 -9.80
CA LYS A 100 -7.85 -25.67 -10.79
C LYS A 100 -9.30 -25.54 -10.30
N LEU A 101 -9.55 -24.61 -9.38
CA LEU A 101 -10.90 -24.30 -8.86
C LEU A 101 -11.60 -23.21 -9.67
N VAL A 102 -10.83 -22.40 -10.39
CA VAL A 102 -11.31 -21.32 -11.25
C VAL A 102 -10.64 -21.45 -12.62
N LEU A 103 -11.40 -21.22 -13.67
CA LEU A 103 -10.96 -21.29 -15.06
C LEU A 103 -11.25 -19.97 -15.78
N ASP A 104 -10.46 -19.66 -16.80
CA ASP A 104 -10.80 -18.63 -17.77
C ASP A 104 -12.07 -19.08 -18.51
N SER A 105 -13.11 -18.25 -18.49
CA SER A 105 -14.36 -18.53 -19.20
C SER A 105 -14.25 -18.43 -20.72
N GLY A 106 -13.11 -17.93 -21.25
CA GLY A 106 -12.91 -17.59 -22.65
C GLY A 106 -13.50 -16.23 -23.03
N GLN A 107 -14.25 -15.59 -22.13
CA GLN A 107 -14.83 -14.27 -22.35
C GLN A 107 -13.90 -13.16 -21.87
N ARG A 108 -14.01 -12.00 -22.53
CA ARG A 108 -13.39 -10.75 -22.11
C ARG A 108 -14.48 -9.70 -21.96
N ARG A 109 -14.41 -8.92 -20.88
CA ARG A 109 -15.35 -7.83 -20.60
C ARG A 109 -14.58 -6.52 -20.40
N PRO A 110 -15.06 -5.38 -20.92
CA PRO A 110 -14.42 -4.09 -20.66
C PRO A 110 -14.49 -3.73 -19.18
N THR A 111 -13.35 -3.28 -18.65
CA THR A 111 -13.19 -2.67 -17.32
C THR A 111 -13.63 -1.21 -17.34
N SER A 112 -13.71 -0.58 -16.16
CA SER A 112 -13.95 0.87 -16.04
C SER A 112 -12.97 1.72 -16.86
N SER A 113 -11.74 1.22 -17.05
CA SER A 113 -10.71 1.88 -17.85
C SER A 113 -10.81 1.61 -19.37
N GLY A 114 -11.83 0.88 -19.82
CA GLY A 114 -12.01 0.45 -21.22
C GLY A 114 -11.14 -0.72 -21.66
N ARG A 115 -10.25 -1.24 -20.79
CA ARG A 115 -9.40 -2.40 -21.09
C ARG A 115 -10.19 -3.70 -20.97
N GLN A 116 -9.87 -4.67 -21.82
CA GLN A 116 -10.45 -6.01 -21.78
C GLN A 116 -9.89 -6.83 -20.61
N ALA A 117 -10.75 -7.28 -19.69
CA ALA A 117 -10.38 -8.15 -18.58
C ALA A 117 -10.91 -9.57 -18.77
N ILE A 118 -10.16 -10.53 -18.24
CA ILE A 118 -10.54 -11.94 -18.19
C ILE A 118 -11.76 -12.10 -17.28
N VAL A 119 -12.77 -12.82 -17.78
CA VAL A 119 -13.91 -13.24 -16.97
C VAL A 119 -13.61 -14.64 -16.43
N TRP A 120 -13.57 -14.75 -15.11
CA TRP A 120 -13.26 -15.98 -14.40
C TRP A 120 -14.52 -16.74 -14.04
N LYS A 121 -14.49 -18.07 -14.18
CA LYS A 121 -15.60 -18.98 -13.87
C LYS A 121 -15.16 -20.02 -12.84
N ALA A 122 -15.99 -20.27 -11.83
CA ALA A 122 -15.78 -21.39 -10.91
C ALA A 122 -16.06 -22.74 -11.61
N VAL A 123 -15.27 -23.76 -11.27
CA VAL A 123 -15.45 -25.13 -11.74
C VAL A 123 -16.63 -25.81 -11.04
#